data_AF-A0A1M3LIP2-F1
#
_entry.id   AF-A0A1M3LIP2-F1
#
_cell.length_a   1.000
_cell.length_b   1.000
_cell.length_c   1.000
_cell.angle_alpha   90.00
_cell.angle_beta   90.00
_cell.angle_gamma   90.00
#
_symmetry.space_group_name_H-M   'P 1'
#
loop_
_entity.id
_entity.type
_entity.pdbx_description
1 polymer ?
#
loop_
_entity_poly.entity_id
_entity_poly.type
_entity_poly.pdbx_seq_one_letter_code
_entity_poly.pdbx_strand_id
1 'polypeptide(L)'
;MSAAPEGSSPKTAGDAEAKAWMPSPAAIEAAADVFENALSRIDINNLSIGVPHGKEVPPHEGEGYANALIDLSRLLEEVRFEAAVGVLYAVGVRDELRSVRAKMKEPPHNLAFSNQARAMLVPYIANAAPPEDLISQPGKQMPGVRVLGGWWAGQLFDSAMMRGVAVLDRLVTLLFYTEGLPVDPDWTPAFRRRTLLKLTGWVDEPEWADLLALLDHEMFLVAKSIRDGLVHRGRYASELHGDFLVGHVSPQGHYDEAGFGPDVHFAIVAAFYNEVMRPAAAAVSGLVTRTMTARGYELPNG
;
A
#
# COMPACT_ATOMS: atom_id res chain seq x y z
N MET A 1 -24.82 -7.38 -71.92
CA MET A 1 -25.62 -8.05 -70.87
C MET A 1 -24.67 -8.40 -69.74
N SER A 2 -25.10 -8.07 -68.53
CA SER A 2 -24.39 -8.15 -67.26
C SER A 2 -24.16 -9.59 -66.81
N ALA A 3 -23.02 -9.87 -66.19
CA ALA A 3 -22.84 -11.01 -65.30
C ALA A 3 -21.82 -10.63 -64.22
N ALA A 4 -22.32 -10.20 -63.07
CA ALA A 4 -21.56 -10.14 -61.83
C ALA A 4 -21.39 -11.56 -61.28
N PRO A 5 -20.24 -11.95 -60.72
CA PRO A 5 -20.18 -13.07 -59.81
C PRO A 5 -20.57 -12.59 -58.40
N GLU A 6 -21.58 -13.25 -57.87
CA GLU A 6 -22.07 -13.16 -56.51
C GLU A 6 -21.01 -13.58 -55.49
N GLY A 7 -21.10 -13.00 -54.28
CA GLY A 7 -20.68 -13.70 -53.07
C GLY A 7 -19.38 -13.26 -52.42
N SER A 8 -19.20 -11.97 -52.12
CA SER A 8 -18.45 -11.60 -50.91
C SER A 8 -19.46 -11.30 -49.81
N SER A 9 -19.76 -12.31 -48.99
CA SER A 9 -20.36 -12.04 -47.69
C SER A 9 -19.35 -11.20 -46.89
N PRO A 10 -19.76 -10.10 -46.27
CA PRO A 10 -18.93 -9.46 -45.27
C PRO A 10 -18.68 -10.51 -44.20
N LYS A 11 -17.41 -10.84 -43.92
CA LYS A 11 -17.08 -11.38 -42.61
C LYS A 11 -17.54 -10.29 -41.65
N THR A 12 -18.68 -10.54 -41.02
CA THR A 12 -19.16 -9.78 -39.89
C THR A 12 -17.95 -9.58 -38.98
N ALA A 13 -17.59 -8.32 -38.78
CA ALA A 13 -16.88 -7.93 -37.58
C ALA A 13 -17.76 -8.45 -36.44
N GLY A 14 -17.41 -9.64 -35.97
CA GLY A 14 -18.04 -10.22 -34.81
C GLY A 14 -17.66 -9.31 -33.68
N ASP A 15 -18.63 -8.53 -33.23
CA ASP A 15 -18.65 -7.82 -31.96
C ASP A 15 -18.29 -8.81 -30.84
N ALA A 16 -16.99 -9.05 -30.65
CA ALA A 16 -16.49 -9.27 -29.32
C ALA A 16 -16.47 -7.89 -28.68
N GLU A 17 -17.63 -7.43 -28.21
CA GLU A 17 -17.63 -6.48 -27.10
C GLU A 17 -16.63 -7.06 -26.10
N ALA A 18 -15.51 -6.35 -25.90
CA ALA A 18 -14.56 -6.72 -24.87
C ALA A 18 -15.36 -6.71 -23.57
N LYS A 19 -15.81 -7.90 -23.13
CA LYS A 19 -16.56 -8.03 -21.89
C LYS A 19 -15.72 -7.36 -20.83
N ALA A 20 -16.28 -6.31 -20.22
CA ALA A 20 -15.62 -5.63 -19.12
C ALA A 20 -15.14 -6.69 -18.14
N TRP A 21 -13.88 -6.62 -17.74
CA TRP A 21 -13.34 -7.57 -16.79
C TRP A 21 -14.21 -7.55 -15.53
N MET A 22 -14.69 -8.74 -15.16
CA MET A 22 -15.43 -8.96 -13.93
C MET A 22 -14.57 -9.80 -13.00
N PRO A 23 -14.20 -9.29 -11.81
CA PRO A 23 -13.49 -10.10 -10.82
C PRO A 23 -14.31 -11.34 -10.46
N SER A 24 -13.61 -12.44 -10.14
CA SER A 24 -14.28 -13.66 -9.68
C SER A 24 -15.00 -13.41 -8.34
N PRO A 25 -16.06 -14.17 -8.01
CA PRO A 25 -16.71 -14.07 -6.71
C PRO A 25 -15.74 -14.20 -5.53
N ALA A 26 -14.74 -15.10 -5.64
CA ALA A 26 -13.71 -15.28 -4.63
C ALA A 26 -12.79 -14.05 -4.47
N ALA A 27 -12.50 -13.33 -5.56
CA ALA A 27 -11.73 -12.09 -5.48
C ALA A 27 -12.52 -10.97 -4.80
N ILE A 28 -13.83 -10.88 -5.09
CA ILE A 28 -14.74 -9.93 -4.45
C ILE A 28 -14.85 -10.20 -2.95
N GLU A 29 -15.06 -11.47 -2.57
CA GLU A 29 -15.14 -11.91 -1.18
C GLU A 29 -13.83 -11.62 -0.43
N ALA A 30 -12.68 -11.95 -1.02
CA ALA A 30 -11.38 -11.66 -0.42
C ALA A 30 -11.16 -10.15 -0.22
N ALA A 31 -11.53 -9.32 -1.19
CA ALA A 31 -11.43 -7.86 -1.06
C ALA A 31 -12.37 -7.30 0.03
N ALA A 32 -13.57 -7.85 0.15
CA ALA A 32 -14.51 -7.48 1.21
C ALA A 32 -13.97 -7.86 2.60
N ASP A 33 -13.41 -9.07 2.75
CA ASP A 33 -12.79 -9.52 4.00
C ASP A 33 -11.62 -8.62 4.45
N VAL A 34 -10.83 -8.11 3.49
CA VAL A 34 -9.79 -7.11 3.81
C VAL A 34 -10.41 -5.87 4.45
N PHE A 35 -11.51 -5.36 3.88
CA PHE A 35 -12.13 -4.12 4.31
C PHE A 35 -12.85 -4.26 5.65
N GLU A 36 -13.54 -5.39 5.86
CA GLU A 36 -14.38 -5.64 7.03
C GLU A 36 -13.56 -6.18 8.22
N ASN A 37 -12.60 -7.07 7.96
CA ASN A 37 -11.92 -7.83 9.00
C ASN A 37 -10.42 -7.50 9.08
N ALA A 38 -9.64 -7.75 8.02
CA ALA A 38 -8.18 -7.69 8.11
C ALA A 38 -7.66 -6.27 8.39
N LEU A 39 -8.30 -5.26 7.80
CA LEU A 39 -8.02 -3.85 8.02
C LEU A 39 -9.28 -3.13 8.53
N SER A 40 -9.87 -3.70 9.59
CA SER A 40 -11.00 -3.07 10.29
C SER A 40 -10.66 -1.63 10.71
N ARG A 41 -11.66 -0.76 10.67
CA ARG A 41 -11.49 0.68 10.88
C ARG A 41 -10.73 0.99 12.18
N ILE A 42 -9.77 1.90 12.09
CA ILE A 42 -9.10 2.47 13.26
C ILE A 42 -10.00 3.58 13.82
N ASP A 43 -10.34 3.49 15.10
CA ASP A 43 -11.12 4.52 15.78
C ASP A 43 -10.23 5.73 16.09
N ILE A 44 -10.63 6.88 15.56
CA ILE A 44 -10.00 8.19 15.77
C ILE A 44 -10.99 9.23 16.30
N ASN A 45 -12.17 8.81 16.77
CA ASN A 45 -13.24 9.72 17.21
C ASN A 45 -12.75 10.68 18.29
N ASN A 46 -11.94 10.18 19.23
CA ASN A 46 -11.37 10.99 20.31
C ASN A 46 -10.44 12.11 19.81
N LEU A 47 -9.85 11.99 18.61
CA LEU A 47 -9.06 13.06 18.01
C LEU A 47 -9.94 14.23 17.51
N SER A 48 -11.25 14.03 17.38
CA SER A 48 -12.20 15.05 16.93
C SER A 48 -12.53 16.09 17.99
N ILE A 49 -12.04 15.92 19.22
CA ILE A 49 -12.14 16.93 20.30
C ILE A 49 -11.48 18.26 19.90
N GLY A 50 -10.53 18.22 18.94
CA GLY A 50 -9.87 19.40 18.39
C GLY A 50 -8.80 19.98 19.30
N VAL A 51 -8.23 21.11 18.88
CA VAL A 51 -7.42 21.98 19.73
C VAL A 51 -8.24 23.22 20.05
N PRO A 52 -8.31 23.67 21.30
CA PRO A 52 -9.19 24.77 21.66
C PRO A 52 -8.75 26.09 21.05
N HIS A 53 -9.71 26.85 20.54
CA HIS A 53 -9.51 28.26 20.21
C HIS A 53 -9.50 29.11 21.50
N GLY A 54 -8.35 29.18 22.16
CA GLY A 54 -8.09 30.11 23.26
C GLY A 54 -7.49 31.43 22.77
N LYS A 55 -7.47 32.47 23.63
CA LYS A 55 -6.76 33.74 23.36
C LYS A 55 -5.24 33.58 23.13
N GLU A 56 -4.70 32.40 23.41
CA GLU A 56 -3.27 32.07 23.37
C GLU A 56 -2.87 31.17 22.20
N VAL A 57 -3.83 30.57 21.48
CA VAL A 57 -3.57 29.71 20.31
C VAL A 57 -3.93 30.50 19.05
N PRO A 58 -2.96 30.83 18.17
CA PRO A 58 -3.24 31.53 16.94
C PRO A 58 -4.30 30.79 16.07
N PRO A 59 -5.25 31.51 15.42
CA PRO A 59 -6.32 30.89 14.63
C PRO A 59 -5.85 29.87 13.58
N HIS A 60 -4.67 30.09 12.99
CA HIS A 60 -4.08 29.23 11.97
C HIS A 60 -3.66 27.84 12.51
N GLU A 61 -3.43 27.70 13.82
CA GLU A 61 -3.07 26.42 14.43
C GLU A 61 -4.29 25.50 14.60
N GLY A 62 -5.47 26.05 14.89
CA GLY A 62 -6.71 25.28 14.94
C GLY A 62 -7.16 24.79 13.55
N GLU A 63 -7.01 25.62 12.52
CA GLU A 63 -7.20 25.19 11.12
C GLU A 63 -6.18 24.11 10.72
N GLY A 64 -4.93 24.25 11.17
CA GLY A 64 -3.87 23.26 10.98
C GLY A 64 -4.22 21.88 11.56
N TYR A 65 -4.72 21.84 12.81
CA TYR A 65 -5.16 20.59 13.44
C TYR A 65 -6.32 19.94 12.66
N ALA A 66 -7.34 20.72 12.30
CA ALA A 66 -8.50 20.22 11.57
C ALA A 66 -8.08 19.65 10.19
N ASN A 67 -7.20 20.35 9.48
CA ASN A 67 -6.65 19.87 8.20
C ASN A 67 -5.87 18.57 8.37
N ALA A 68 -5.04 18.47 9.41
CA ALA A 68 -4.30 17.24 9.71
C ALA A 68 -5.23 16.06 10.05
N LEU A 69 -6.32 16.31 10.77
CA LEU A 69 -7.31 15.29 11.12
C LEU A 69 -8.13 14.82 9.90
N ILE A 70 -8.52 15.75 9.01
CA ILE A 70 -9.19 15.42 7.75
C ILE A 70 -8.27 14.57 6.87
N ASP A 71 -7.00 14.97 6.75
CA ASP A 71 -6.00 14.24 5.97
C ASP A 71 -5.75 12.84 6.57
N LEU A 72 -5.60 12.74 7.90
CA LEU A 72 -5.50 11.47 8.61
C LEU A 72 -6.68 10.53 8.29
N SER A 73 -7.91 11.03 8.38
CA SER A 73 -9.13 10.25 8.08
C SER A 73 -9.14 9.73 6.65
N ARG A 74 -8.78 10.58 5.68
CA ARG A 74 -8.66 10.18 4.27
C ARG A 74 -7.58 9.13 4.07
N LEU A 75 -6.39 9.36 4.60
CA LEU A 75 -5.26 8.43 4.47
C LEU A 75 -5.59 7.04 5.05
N LEU A 76 -6.27 6.98 6.20
CA LEU A 76 -6.69 5.72 6.80
C LEU A 76 -7.64 4.92 5.88
N GLU A 77 -8.61 5.59 5.26
CA GLU A 77 -9.53 4.95 4.31
C GLU A 77 -8.86 4.61 2.97
N GLU A 78 -7.94 5.46 2.49
CA GLU A 78 -7.14 5.19 1.28
C GLU A 78 -6.28 3.94 1.46
N VAL A 79 -5.64 3.75 2.62
CA VAL A 79 -4.86 2.53 2.91
C VAL A 79 -5.75 1.28 2.84
N ARG A 80 -6.93 1.32 3.47
CA ARG A 80 -7.88 0.20 3.47
C ARG A 80 -8.38 -0.09 2.05
N PHE A 81 -8.74 0.95 1.31
CA PHE A 81 -9.21 0.85 -0.06
C PHE A 81 -8.13 0.28 -1.00
N GLU A 82 -6.91 0.82 -0.98
CA GLU A 82 -5.82 0.38 -1.83
C GLU A 82 -5.45 -1.08 -1.54
N ALA A 83 -5.40 -1.48 -0.27
CA ALA A 83 -5.16 -2.87 0.11
C ALA A 83 -6.28 -3.82 -0.38
N ALA A 84 -7.55 -3.45 -0.20
CA ALA A 84 -8.68 -4.27 -0.65
C ALA A 84 -8.71 -4.41 -2.18
N VAL A 85 -8.51 -3.32 -2.92
CA VAL A 85 -8.44 -3.34 -4.39
C VAL A 85 -7.19 -4.11 -4.86
N GLY A 86 -6.07 -3.98 -4.15
CA GLY A 86 -4.87 -4.77 -4.42
C GLY A 86 -5.14 -6.27 -4.30
N VAL A 87 -5.84 -6.70 -3.25
CA VAL A 87 -6.26 -8.10 -3.08
C VAL A 87 -7.25 -8.53 -4.17
N LEU A 88 -8.22 -7.68 -4.54
CA LEU A 88 -9.16 -7.94 -5.63
C LEU A 88 -8.42 -8.30 -6.92
N TYR A 89 -7.41 -7.51 -7.31
CA TYR A 89 -6.62 -7.78 -8.49
C TYR A 89 -5.69 -8.99 -8.31
N ALA A 90 -4.97 -9.09 -7.21
CA ALA A 90 -4.02 -10.19 -6.97
C ALA A 90 -4.71 -11.57 -6.98
N VAL A 91 -5.91 -11.67 -6.40
CA VAL A 91 -6.73 -12.88 -6.44
C VAL A 91 -7.39 -13.04 -7.80
N GLY A 92 -7.91 -11.95 -8.38
CA GLY A 92 -8.62 -11.95 -9.66
C GLY A 92 -7.77 -12.36 -10.86
N VAL A 93 -6.45 -12.19 -10.80
CA VAL A 93 -5.51 -12.60 -11.85
C VAL A 93 -4.55 -13.72 -11.40
N ARG A 94 -4.90 -14.44 -10.33
CA ARG A 94 -4.02 -15.42 -9.69
C ARG A 94 -3.61 -16.56 -10.62
N ASP A 95 -4.53 -17.04 -11.45
CA ASP A 95 -4.26 -18.15 -12.35
C ASP A 95 -3.36 -17.73 -13.52
N GLU A 96 -3.52 -16.50 -14.00
CA GLU A 96 -2.64 -15.88 -14.99
C GLU A 96 -1.23 -15.68 -14.42
N LEU A 97 -1.11 -15.17 -13.18
CA LEU A 97 0.17 -15.06 -12.48
C LEU A 97 0.86 -16.42 -12.32
N ARG A 98 0.11 -17.47 -11.96
CA ARG A 98 0.63 -18.85 -11.85
C ARG A 98 1.07 -19.41 -13.19
N SER A 99 0.27 -19.22 -14.24
CA SER A 99 0.58 -19.67 -15.60
C SER A 99 1.85 -19.00 -16.13
N VAL A 100 1.96 -17.70 -15.88
CA VAL A 100 3.16 -16.91 -16.14
C VAL A 100 4.38 -17.47 -15.38
N ARG A 101 4.26 -17.71 -14.08
CA ARG A 101 5.33 -18.30 -13.25
C ARG A 101 5.75 -19.70 -13.73
N ALA A 102 4.80 -20.53 -14.16
CA ALA A 102 5.07 -21.87 -14.64
C ALA A 102 5.93 -21.87 -15.92
N LYS A 103 5.60 -21.00 -16.89
CA LYS A 103 6.40 -20.81 -18.13
C LYS A 103 7.84 -20.37 -17.83
N MET A 104 8.05 -19.69 -16.71
CA MET A 104 9.39 -19.26 -16.28
C MET A 104 10.21 -20.36 -15.58
N LYS A 105 9.59 -21.47 -15.17
CA LYS A 105 10.29 -22.63 -14.56
C LYS A 105 10.83 -23.63 -15.58
N GLU A 106 10.49 -23.48 -16.86
CA GLU A 106 11.00 -24.35 -17.91
C GLU A 106 12.51 -24.15 -18.12
N PRO A 107 13.31 -25.24 -18.24
CA PRO A 107 14.75 -25.13 -18.35
C PRO A 107 15.13 -24.36 -19.62
N PRO A 108 16.06 -23.39 -19.52
CA PRO A 108 16.45 -22.57 -20.64
C PRO A 108 17.08 -23.39 -21.78
N HIS A 109 16.50 -23.37 -22.98
CA HIS A 109 17.19 -23.85 -24.20
C HIS A 109 18.56 -23.15 -24.36
N ASN A 110 19.62 -23.92 -24.65
CA ASN A 110 21.02 -23.49 -24.81
C ASN A 110 21.19 -22.12 -25.50
N LEU A 111 21.48 -21.09 -24.71
CA LEU A 111 21.95 -19.77 -25.17
C LEU A 111 23.10 -19.33 -24.24
N ALA A 112 24.10 -18.64 -24.80
CA ALA A 112 25.36 -18.29 -24.16
C ALA A 112 25.29 -17.14 -23.12
N PHE A 113 24.18 -16.98 -22.40
CA PHE A 113 24.01 -15.97 -21.35
C PHE A 113 23.98 -16.61 -19.96
N SER A 114 24.31 -15.85 -18.91
CA SER A 114 24.07 -16.31 -17.53
C SER A 114 22.56 -16.45 -17.27
N ASN A 115 22.17 -17.41 -16.42
CA ASN A 115 20.75 -17.63 -16.08
C ASN A 115 20.07 -16.38 -15.51
N GLN A 116 20.82 -15.57 -14.76
CA GLN A 116 20.34 -14.30 -14.20
C GLN A 116 20.10 -13.23 -15.29
N ALA A 117 21.04 -13.06 -16.23
CA ALA A 117 20.86 -12.12 -17.34
C ALA A 117 19.72 -12.56 -18.27
N ARG A 118 19.54 -13.87 -18.47
CA ARG A 118 18.42 -14.40 -19.26
C ARG A 118 17.09 -14.20 -18.55
N ALA A 119 17.00 -14.49 -17.25
CA ALA A 119 15.81 -14.18 -16.46
C ALA A 119 15.45 -12.71 -16.65
N MET A 120 16.40 -11.79 -16.53
CA MET A 120 16.14 -10.36 -16.74
C MET A 120 15.73 -9.97 -18.17
N LEU A 121 16.19 -10.66 -19.23
CA LEU A 121 16.00 -10.24 -20.64
C LEU A 121 14.82 -10.91 -21.37
N VAL A 122 14.54 -12.19 -21.11
CA VAL A 122 13.38 -12.93 -21.69
C VAL A 122 12.04 -12.17 -21.55
N PRO A 123 11.79 -11.45 -20.46
CA PRO A 123 10.61 -10.61 -20.33
C PRO A 123 10.42 -9.46 -21.29
N TYR A 124 11.50 -8.89 -21.79
CA TYR A 124 11.48 -7.68 -22.61
C TYR A 124 11.41 -7.99 -24.10
N ILE A 125 11.56 -9.27 -24.46
CA ILE A 125 11.45 -9.78 -25.84
C ILE A 125 10.09 -10.43 -26.13
N ALA A 126 9.20 -10.54 -25.14
CA ALA A 126 7.86 -11.07 -25.31
C ALA A 126 6.94 -10.04 -25.99
N ASN A 127 6.09 -10.49 -26.93
CA ASN A 127 5.08 -9.64 -27.56
C ASN A 127 4.10 -9.14 -26.50
N ALA A 128 4.06 -7.82 -26.30
CA ALA A 128 3.13 -7.18 -25.38
C ALA A 128 1.73 -7.06 -26.01
N ALA A 129 0.69 -7.17 -25.18
CA ALA A 129 -0.65 -6.80 -25.61
C ALA A 129 -0.75 -5.28 -25.87
N PRO A 130 -1.60 -4.84 -26.81
CA PRO A 130 -1.92 -3.42 -26.98
C PRO A 130 -2.48 -2.78 -25.69
N PRO A 131 -2.23 -1.49 -25.41
CA PRO A 131 -2.71 -0.84 -24.19
C PRO A 131 -4.24 -0.90 -23.95
N GLU A 132 -5.04 -0.79 -25.01
CA GLU A 132 -6.50 -0.89 -24.96
C GLU A 132 -6.99 -2.27 -24.48
N ASP A 133 -6.23 -3.31 -24.83
CA ASP A 133 -6.46 -4.68 -24.44
C ASP A 133 -6.10 -4.93 -22.98
N LEU A 134 -5.07 -4.24 -22.47
CA LEU A 134 -4.60 -4.34 -21.10
C LEU A 134 -5.65 -3.79 -20.12
N ILE A 135 -6.23 -2.62 -20.40
CA ILE A 135 -7.24 -1.99 -19.52
C ILE A 135 -8.51 -2.83 -19.44
N SER A 136 -8.97 -3.36 -20.57
CA SER A 136 -10.19 -4.17 -20.63
C SER A 136 -10.00 -5.57 -20.03
N GLN A 137 -8.77 -6.08 -19.99
CA GLN A 137 -8.44 -7.42 -19.52
C GLN A 137 -7.17 -7.40 -18.64
N PRO A 138 -7.30 -7.10 -17.34
CA PRO A 138 -6.17 -7.02 -16.41
C PRO A 138 -5.34 -8.30 -16.30
N GLY A 139 -5.88 -9.46 -16.69
CA GLY A 139 -5.17 -10.74 -16.76
C GLY A 139 -4.20 -10.87 -17.93
N LYS A 140 -4.23 -9.95 -18.91
CA LYS A 140 -3.30 -9.98 -20.05
C LYS A 140 -1.87 -9.69 -19.63
N GLN A 141 -0.95 -10.37 -20.31
CA GLN A 141 0.48 -10.20 -20.10
C GLN A 141 0.95 -8.86 -20.68
N MET A 142 1.86 -8.21 -19.95
CA MET A 142 2.57 -7.01 -20.36
C MET A 142 4.09 -7.27 -20.34
N PRO A 143 4.94 -6.41 -20.94
CA PRO A 143 6.39 -6.60 -20.95
C PRO A 143 6.91 -6.81 -19.53
N GLY A 144 7.94 -7.62 -19.35
CA GLY A 144 8.40 -7.95 -18.01
C GLY A 144 7.85 -9.28 -17.46
N VAL A 145 7.19 -10.11 -18.30
CA VAL A 145 6.50 -11.34 -17.84
C VAL A 145 5.54 -10.98 -16.69
N ARG A 146 4.88 -9.82 -16.84
CA ARG A 146 3.97 -9.25 -15.87
C ARG A 146 2.54 -9.45 -16.31
N VAL A 147 1.63 -9.46 -15.36
CA VAL A 147 0.19 -9.36 -15.59
C VAL A 147 -0.23 -7.99 -15.08
N LEU A 148 -1.00 -7.23 -15.86
CA LEU A 148 -1.33 -5.84 -15.50
C LEU A 148 -2.03 -5.75 -14.15
N GLY A 149 -3.03 -6.60 -13.89
CA GLY A 149 -3.74 -6.66 -12.61
C GLY A 149 -2.80 -6.98 -11.45
N GLY A 150 -1.87 -7.91 -11.64
CA GLY A 150 -0.85 -8.22 -10.63
C GLY A 150 0.06 -7.02 -10.37
N TRP A 151 0.50 -6.34 -11.43
CA TRP A 151 1.32 -5.13 -11.29
C TRP A 151 0.58 -4.01 -10.59
N TRP A 152 -0.68 -3.75 -10.92
CA TRP A 152 -1.52 -2.81 -10.18
C TRP A 152 -1.66 -3.19 -8.71
N ALA A 153 -1.90 -4.46 -8.40
CA ALA A 153 -1.96 -4.93 -7.02
C ALA A 153 -0.67 -4.60 -6.24
N GLY A 154 0.50 -4.88 -6.84
CA GLY A 154 1.76 -4.54 -6.22
C GLY A 154 1.94 -3.03 -6.02
N GLN A 155 1.50 -2.19 -6.97
CA GLN A 155 1.58 -0.73 -6.83
C GLN A 155 0.66 -0.23 -5.71
N LEU A 156 -0.53 -0.80 -5.59
CA LEU A 156 -1.49 -0.47 -4.55
C LEU A 156 -0.98 -0.86 -3.16
N PHE A 157 -0.37 -2.04 -3.01
CA PHE A 157 0.22 -2.44 -1.73
C PHE A 157 1.39 -1.53 -1.31
N ASP A 158 2.26 -1.15 -2.25
CA ASP A 158 3.34 -0.21 -1.95
C ASP A 158 2.83 1.19 -1.64
N SER A 159 1.81 1.65 -2.36
CA SER A 159 1.11 2.90 -2.07
C SER A 159 0.49 2.88 -0.68
N ALA A 160 -0.19 1.80 -0.30
CA ALA A 160 -0.79 1.65 1.02
C ALA A 160 0.25 1.76 2.15
N MET A 161 1.45 1.18 1.97
CA MET A 161 2.54 1.35 2.95
C MET A 161 3.06 2.78 3.01
N MET A 162 3.21 3.46 1.87
CA MET A 162 3.63 4.87 1.85
C MET A 162 2.60 5.77 2.56
N ARG A 163 1.31 5.56 2.29
CA ARG A 163 0.22 6.27 2.95
C ARG A 163 0.15 5.96 4.44
N GLY A 164 0.39 4.71 4.84
CA GLY A 164 0.47 4.36 6.25
C GLY A 164 1.61 5.06 6.98
N VAL A 165 2.75 5.33 6.32
CA VAL A 165 3.79 6.19 6.89
C VAL A 165 3.34 7.65 7.00
N ALA A 166 2.61 8.16 6.01
CA ALA A 166 2.01 9.50 6.08
C ALA A 166 0.96 9.63 7.20
N VAL A 167 0.19 8.57 7.49
CA VAL A 167 -0.71 8.49 8.66
C VAL A 167 0.06 8.77 9.95
N LEU A 168 1.23 8.12 10.13
CA LEU A 168 2.07 8.35 11.30
C LEU A 168 2.56 9.79 11.39
N ASP A 169 2.92 10.41 10.26
CA ASP A 169 3.32 11.82 10.21
C ASP A 169 2.18 12.78 10.62
N ARG A 170 0.93 12.47 10.24
CA ARG A 170 -0.25 13.25 10.64
C ARG A 170 -0.57 13.09 12.12
N LEU A 171 -0.43 11.89 12.68
CA LEU A 171 -0.57 11.67 14.13
C LEU A 171 0.41 12.54 14.93
N VAL A 172 1.67 12.66 14.49
CA VAL A 172 2.65 13.59 15.13
C VAL A 172 2.24 15.04 14.98
N THR A 173 1.73 15.42 13.81
CA THR A 173 1.25 16.79 13.57
C THR A 173 0.13 17.16 14.55
N LEU A 174 -0.82 16.25 14.79
CA LEU A 174 -1.89 16.44 15.79
C LEU A 174 -1.32 16.61 17.20
N LEU A 175 -0.30 15.83 17.59
CA LEU A 175 0.37 15.97 18.88
C LEU A 175 1.03 17.34 19.05
N PHE A 176 1.71 17.86 18.03
CA PHE A 176 2.33 19.19 18.11
C PHE A 176 1.30 20.30 18.33
N TYR A 177 0.22 20.29 17.55
CA TYR A 177 -0.88 21.23 17.76
C TYR A 177 -1.54 21.05 19.13
N THR A 178 -1.65 19.81 19.63
CA THR A 178 -2.19 19.53 20.97
C THR A 178 -1.34 20.16 22.07
N GLU A 179 0.00 20.09 21.98
CA GLU A 179 0.91 20.78 22.92
C GLU A 179 1.00 22.30 22.69
N GLY A 180 0.47 22.83 21.59
CA GLY A 180 0.64 24.25 21.22
C GLY A 180 2.04 24.55 20.69
N LEU A 181 2.71 23.56 20.09
CA LEU A 181 4.01 23.72 19.47
C LEU A 181 3.88 24.03 17.98
N PRO A 182 4.77 24.86 17.42
CA PRO A 182 4.75 25.17 16.00
C PRO A 182 5.04 23.92 15.15
N VAL A 183 4.25 23.74 14.09
CA VAL A 183 4.46 22.71 13.08
C VAL A 183 5.30 23.28 11.95
N ASP A 184 6.42 22.61 11.65
CA ASP A 184 7.28 22.95 10.52
C ASP A 184 6.66 22.37 9.23
N PRO A 185 6.34 23.17 8.22
CA PRO A 185 5.71 22.68 6.99
C PRO A 185 6.60 21.69 6.21
N ASP A 186 7.91 21.72 6.41
CA ASP A 186 8.89 20.93 5.65
C ASP A 186 9.44 19.71 6.43
N TRP A 187 8.97 19.46 7.66
CA TRP A 187 9.54 18.44 8.53
C TRP A 187 9.27 16.98 8.13
N THR A 188 8.52 16.75 7.05
CA THR A 188 8.21 15.38 6.64
C THR A 188 9.48 14.63 6.25
N PRO A 189 9.65 13.38 6.73
CA PRO A 189 8.83 12.64 7.67
C PRO A 189 8.89 13.16 9.12
N ALA A 190 7.73 13.35 9.74
CA ALA A 190 7.55 13.85 11.09
C ALA A 190 7.62 12.72 12.15
N PHE A 191 7.19 11.50 11.83
CA PHE A 191 7.27 10.34 12.71
C PHE A 191 8.70 9.80 12.81
N ARG A 192 9.50 10.50 13.62
CA ARG A 192 10.93 10.23 13.87
C ARG A 192 11.27 10.57 15.31
N ARG A 193 12.21 9.81 15.89
CA ARG A 193 12.70 10.00 17.27
C ARG A 193 13.03 11.47 17.59
N ARG A 194 13.82 12.13 16.74
CA ARG A 194 14.20 13.55 16.94
C ARG A 194 13.00 14.50 17.01
N THR A 195 11.95 14.25 16.23
CA THR A 195 10.75 15.10 16.20
C THR A 195 9.90 14.84 17.43
N LEU A 196 9.66 13.56 17.75
CA LEU A 196 8.89 13.16 18.93
C LEU A 196 9.55 13.63 20.22
N LEU A 197 10.88 13.58 20.36
CA LEU A 197 11.60 14.08 21.54
C LEU A 197 11.45 15.59 21.81
N LYS A 198 10.83 16.37 20.91
CA LYS A 198 10.45 17.76 21.19
C LYS A 198 9.17 17.88 22.02
N LEU A 199 8.32 16.84 22.04
CA LEU A 199 7.07 16.80 22.77
C LEU A 199 7.34 16.29 24.19
N THR A 200 7.68 17.20 25.09
CA THR A 200 8.10 16.84 26.45
C THR A 200 6.93 16.69 27.44
N GLY A 201 5.72 17.07 27.04
CA GLY A 201 4.54 17.08 27.93
C GLY A 201 4.05 15.70 28.34
N TRP A 202 4.46 14.65 27.63
CA TRP A 202 3.96 13.29 27.81
C TRP A 202 5.03 12.26 28.18
N VAL A 203 6.25 12.68 28.55
CA VAL A 203 7.39 11.76 28.77
C VAL A 203 7.09 10.66 29.79
N ASP A 204 6.26 10.96 30.79
CA ASP A 204 5.89 10.04 31.87
C ASP A 204 4.58 9.26 31.59
N GLU A 205 3.93 9.50 30.44
CA GLU A 205 2.68 8.81 30.08
C GLU A 205 2.98 7.45 29.41
N PRO A 206 2.23 6.38 29.74
CA PRO A 206 2.47 5.05 29.17
C PRO A 206 2.29 5.03 27.65
N GLU A 207 1.30 5.75 27.13
CA GLU A 207 1.04 5.84 25.69
C GLU A 207 2.20 6.49 24.92
N TRP A 208 3.00 7.34 25.59
CA TRP A 208 4.20 7.93 25.00
C TRP A 208 5.31 6.90 24.82
N ALA A 209 5.51 6.03 25.81
CA ALA A 209 6.48 4.93 25.71
C ALA A 209 6.10 3.97 24.57
N ASP A 210 4.81 3.63 24.45
CA ASP A 210 4.28 2.80 23.37
C ASP A 210 4.55 3.43 22.00
N LEU A 211 4.25 4.73 21.84
CA LEU A 211 4.49 5.45 20.60
C LEU A 211 5.98 5.48 20.21
N LEU A 212 6.87 5.67 21.18
CA LEU A 212 8.32 5.66 20.93
C LEU A 212 8.85 4.27 20.55
N ALA A 213 8.27 3.19 21.09
CA ALA A 213 8.66 1.83 20.74
C ALA A 213 8.36 1.50 19.27
N LEU A 214 7.30 2.09 18.69
CA LEU A 214 6.93 1.88 17.29
C LEU A 214 7.98 2.39 16.29
N LEU A 215 8.83 3.34 16.67
CA LEU A 215 9.93 3.83 15.83
C LEU A 215 10.98 2.77 15.51
N ASP A 216 11.10 1.77 16.37
CA ASP A 216 12.06 0.67 16.25
C ASP A 216 11.36 -0.64 15.87
N HIS A 217 10.04 -0.61 15.64
CA HIS A 217 9.27 -1.79 15.24
C HIS A 217 9.67 -2.26 13.84
N GLU A 218 9.88 -3.58 13.68
CA GLU A 218 10.37 -4.16 12.42
C GLU A 218 9.47 -3.77 11.23
N MET A 219 8.15 -3.84 11.38
CA MET A 219 7.22 -3.47 10.31
C MET A 219 7.26 -1.98 9.96
N PHE A 220 7.55 -1.09 10.91
CA PHE A 220 7.76 0.33 10.59
C PHE A 220 9.04 0.53 9.77
N LEU A 221 10.12 -0.17 10.14
CA LEU A 221 11.38 -0.13 9.39
C LEU A 221 11.21 -0.68 7.97
N VAL A 222 10.44 -1.77 7.80
CA VAL A 222 10.08 -2.32 6.49
C VAL A 222 9.27 -1.31 5.67
N ALA A 223 8.16 -0.78 6.19
CA ALA A 223 7.33 0.18 5.47
C ALA A 223 8.13 1.44 5.06
N LYS A 224 8.97 1.95 5.97
CA LYS A 224 9.88 3.06 5.69
C LYS A 224 10.88 2.73 4.59
N SER A 225 11.47 1.53 4.62
CA SER A 225 12.43 1.11 3.59
C SER A 225 11.80 0.96 2.21
N ILE A 226 10.53 0.56 2.13
CA ILE A 226 9.78 0.48 0.87
C ILE A 226 9.51 1.89 0.31
N ARG A 227 9.05 2.82 1.16
CA ARG A 227 8.91 4.24 0.78
C ARG A 227 10.24 4.82 0.30
N ASP A 228 11.28 4.71 1.10
CA ASP A 228 12.60 5.26 0.79
C ASP A 228 13.20 4.58 -0.43
N GLY A 229 12.87 3.31 -0.66
CA GLY A 229 13.38 2.54 -1.78
C GLY A 229 12.80 2.97 -3.13
N LEU A 230 11.53 3.34 -3.16
CA LEU A 230 10.89 3.94 -4.33
C LEU A 230 11.51 5.31 -4.69
N VAL A 231 12.01 6.05 -3.71
CA VAL A 231 12.54 7.41 -3.91
C VAL A 231 14.08 7.41 -4.11
N HIS A 232 14.80 6.45 -3.53
CA HIS A 232 16.26 6.53 -3.42
C HIS A 232 17.04 5.21 -3.65
N ARG A 233 16.48 4.00 -3.45
CA ARG A 233 17.22 2.71 -3.56
C ARG A 233 16.31 1.52 -3.90
N GLY A 234 16.65 0.76 -4.95
CA GLY A 234 16.06 -0.55 -5.33
C GLY A 234 14.88 -1.08 -4.49
N ARG A 235 13.69 -1.11 -5.11
CA ARG A 235 12.47 -1.74 -4.56
C ARG A 235 12.74 -3.19 -4.14
N TYR A 236 12.08 -3.67 -3.10
CA TYR A 236 12.05 -5.10 -2.81
C TYR A 236 11.48 -5.87 -4.00
N ALA A 237 12.11 -7.01 -4.33
CA ALA A 237 11.64 -7.87 -5.39
C ALA A 237 10.26 -8.45 -5.04
N SER A 238 9.28 -8.27 -5.93
CA SER A 238 7.94 -8.80 -5.79
C SER A 238 7.49 -9.50 -7.05
N GLU A 239 6.84 -10.66 -6.91
CA GLU A 239 6.19 -11.34 -8.05
C GLU A 239 5.17 -10.44 -8.75
N LEU A 240 4.47 -9.60 -7.97
CA LEU A 240 3.48 -8.66 -8.50
C LEU A 240 4.15 -7.60 -9.39
N HIS A 241 5.42 -7.26 -9.13
CA HIS A 241 6.18 -6.32 -9.95
C HIS A 241 6.85 -6.95 -11.17
N GLY A 242 6.66 -8.25 -11.39
CA GLY A 242 7.36 -9.01 -12.42
C GLY A 242 8.82 -9.27 -12.10
N ASP A 243 9.23 -9.04 -10.85
CA ASP A 243 10.56 -9.41 -10.42
C ASP A 243 10.61 -10.93 -10.30
N PHE A 244 11.67 -11.52 -10.85
CA PHE A 244 11.93 -12.93 -10.65
C PHE A 244 12.22 -13.17 -9.19
N LEU A 245 11.48 -14.09 -8.57
CA LEU A 245 11.96 -14.75 -7.38
C LEU A 245 13.15 -15.61 -7.80
N VAL A 246 14.35 -15.03 -7.75
CA VAL A 246 15.57 -15.78 -8.00
C VAL A 246 15.76 -16.69 -6.79
N GLY A 247 15.39 -17.94 -6.97
CA GLY A 247 15.77 -19.00 -6.06
C GLY A 247 17.28 -19.20 -6.10
N HIS A 248 17.92 -19.12 -4.95
CA HIS A 248 19.30 -19.55 -4.79
C HIS A 248 19.33 -20.67 -3.77
N VAL A 249 20.19 -21.67 -4.00
CA VAL A 249 20.48 -22.63 -2.95
C VAL A 249 21.46 -21.94 -2.00
N SER A 250 21.03 -21.71 -0.77
CA SER A 250 21.84 -21.15 0.30
C SER A 250 23.10 -22.00 0.50
N PRO A 251 24.18 -21.43 1.08
CA PRO A 251 25.37 -22.20 1.43
C PRO A 251 25.08 -23.44 2.30
N GLN A 252 23.94 -23.47 2.99
CA GLN A 252 23.46 -24.55 3.85
C GLN A 252 22.59 -25.58 3.09
N GLY A 253 22.35 -25.41 1.79
CA GLY A 253 21.58 -26.34 0.96
C GLY A 253 20.07 -26.09 0.93
N HIS A 254 19.59 -24.98 1.50
CA HIS A 254 18.18 -24.59 1.45
C HIS A 254 17.89 -23.78 0.18
N TYR A 255 16.73 -23.99 -0.46
CA TYR A 255 16.33 -23.16 -1.58
C TYR A 255 15.65 -21.88 -1.06
N ASP A 256 16.31 -20.74 -1.24
CA ASP A 256 15.88 -19.43 -0.78
C ASP A 256 15.41 -18.59 -1.99
N GLU A 257 14.13 -18.19 -1.99
CA GLU A 257 13.58 -17.28 -3.00
C GLU A 257 13.88 -15.82 -2.62
N ALA A 258 14.61 -15.10 -3.48
CA ALA A 258 14.82 -13.66 -3.30
C ALA A 258 13.58 -12.87 -3.74
N GLY A 259 12.77 -12.40 -2.78
CA GLY A 259 11.59 -11.56 -2.99
C GLY A 259 10.35 -12.11 -2.29
N PHE A 260 9.18 -11.50 -2.54
CA PHE A 260 7.92 -11.94 -1.96
C PHE A 260 6.82 -12.20 -3.01
N GLY A 261 6.00 -13.21 -2.73
CA GLY A 261 4.78 -13.50 -3.49
C GLY A 261 3.61 -12.59 -3.11
N PRO A 262 2.49 -12.66 -3.85
CA PRO A 262 1.34 -11.79 -3.65
C PRO A 262 0.77 -11.79 -2.22
N ASP A 263 0.65 -12.98 -1.63
CA ASP A 263 0.05 -13.13 -0.29
C ASP A 263 0.96 -12.52 0.79
N VAL A 264 2.29 -12.63 0.64
CA VAL A 264 3.26 -12.01 1.55
C VAL A 264 3.28 -10.50 1.39
N HIS A 265 3.14 -9.97 0.16
CA HIS A 265 3.08 -8.53 -0.06
C HIS A 265 1.91 -7.90 0.68
N PHE A 266 0.71 -8.50 0.58
CA PHE A 266 -0.44 -8.07 1.36
C PHE A 266 -0.24 -8.28 2.86
N ALA A 267 0.33 -9.41 3.29
CA ALA A 267 0.56 -9.68 4.71
C ALA A 267 1.44 -8.60 5.37
N ILE A 268 2.44 -8.07 4.67
CA ILE A 268 3.26 -6.95 5.15
C ILE A 268 2.40 -5.69 5.34
N VAL A 269 1.51 -5.37 4.39
CA VAL A 269 0.56 -4.23 4.53
C VAL A 269 -0.33 -4.43 5.76
N ALA A 270 -0.92 -5.61 5.92
CA ALA A 270 -1.81 -5.92 7.03
C ALA A 270 -1.10 -5.90 8.39
N ALA A 271 0.14 -6.42 8.46
CA ALA A 271 0.97 -6.36 9.65
C ALA A 271 1.32 -4.90 10.00
N PHE A 272 1.76 -4.10 9.03
CA PHE A 272 2.05 -2.68 9.26
C PHE A 272 0.81 -1.90 9.75
N TYR A 273 -0.36 -2.17 9.17
CA TYR A 273 -1.62 -1.55 9.60
C TYR A 273 -1.98 -1.90 11.05
N ASN A 274 -1.92 -3.19 11.41
CA ASN A 274 -2.40 -3.67 12.70
C ASN A 274 -1.38 -3.57 13.83
N GLU A 275 -0.08 -3.68 13.54
CA GLU A 275 0.99 -3.69 14.54
C GLU A 275 1.65 -2.32 14.72
N VAL A 276 1.49 -1.39 13.76
CA VAL A 276 2.08 -0.04 13.87
C VAL A 276 1.03 1.06 13.78
N MET A 277 0.25 1.13 12.69
CA MET A 277 -0.68 2.24 12.49
C MET A 277 -1.78 2.27 13.56
N ARG A 278 -2.42 1.14 13.83
CA ARG A 278 -3.48 1.03 14.83
C ARG A 278 -2.97 1.33 16.25
N PRO A 279 -1.85 0.75 16.73
CA PRO A 279 -1.28 1.12 18.03
C PRO A 279 -0.85 2.60 18.11
N ALA A 280 -0.28 3.16 17.05
CA ALA A 280 0.09 4.58 17.02
C ALA A 280 -1.15 5.48 17.18
N ALA A 281 -2.22 5.20 16.44
CA ALA A 281 -3.46 5.96 16.53
C ALA A 281 -4.11 5.84 17.93
N ALA A 282 -4.06 4.65 18.53
CA ALA A 282 -4.56 4.43 19.89
C ALA A 282 -3.74 5.22 20.93
N ALA A 283 -2.41 5.15 20.86
CA ALA A 283 -1.51 5.88 21.75
C ALA A 283 -1.73 7.40 21.64
N VAL A 284 -1.74 7.94 20.41
CA VAL A 284 -2.00 9.37 20.17
C VAL A 284 -3.39 9.78 20.65
N SER A 285 -4.41 8.95 20.41
CA SER A 285 -5.76 9.21 20.93
C SER A 285 -5.79 9.28 22.46
N GLY A 286 -5.05 8.40 23.15
CA GLY A 286 -4.92 8.42 24.61
C GLY A 286 -4.26 9.70 25.12
N LEU A 287 -3.14 10.10 24.51
CA LEU A 287 -2.41 11.33 24.86
C LEU A 287 -3.27 12.58 24.66
N VAL A 288 -3.92 12.71 23.49
CA VAL A 288 -4.80 13.84 23.17
C VAL A 288 -5.99 13.89 24.12
N THR A 289 -6.65 12.75 24.35
CA THR A 289 -7.79 12.64 25.27
C THR A 289 -7.40 13.14 26.66
N ARG A 290 -6.30 12.63 27.21
CA ARG A 290 -5.82 13.00 28.54
C ARG A 290 -5.52 14.49 28.65
N THR A 291 -4.79 15.04 27.67
CA THR A 291 -4.48 16.48 27.65
C THR A 291 -5.74 17.33 27.59
N MET A 292 -6.72 16.94 26.76
CA MET A 292 -7.95 17.71 26.60
C MET A 292 -8.86 17.61 27.83
N THR A 293 -8.98 16.42 28.43
CA THR A 293 -9.69 16.26 29.70
C THR A 293 -9.03 17.04 30.83
N ALA A 294 -7.69 17.05 30.91
CA ALA A 294 -6.95 17.85 31.90
C ALA A 294 -7.17 19.37 31.71
N ARG A 295 -7.44 19.81 30.47
CA ARG A 295 -7.82 21.19 30.15
C ARG A 295 -9.33 21.46 30.31
N GLY A 296 -10.12 20.48 30.73
CA GLY A 296 -11.55 20.62 31.02
C GLY A 296 -12.49 20.44 29.83
N TYR A 297 -12.05 19.82 28.73
CA TYR A 297 -12.90 19.55 27.57
C TYR A 297 -13.65 18.21 27.70
N GLU A 298 -14.92 18.21 27.29
CA GLU A 298 -15.76 17.01 27.21
C GLU A 298 -15.40 16.15 25.99
N LEU A 299 -15.41 14.82 26.17
CA LEU A 299 -15.08 13.88 25.10
C LEU A 299 -16.29 13.65 24.19
N PRO A 300 -16.09 13.44 22.87
CA PRO A 300 -17.18 13.19 21.92
C PRO A 300 -18.07 11.97 22.24
N ASN A 301 -17.57 11.03 23.05
CA ASN A 301 -18.25 9.79 23.44
C ASN A 301 -18.53 9.70 24.95
N GLY A 302 -18.72 10.84 25.62
CA GLY A 302 -19.17 10.90 27.02
C GLY A 302 -20.58 10.35 27.22
#